data_AF-A0A8T5GWE6-F1
#
_entry.id   AF-A0A8T5GWE6-F1
#
_cell.length_a   1.000
_cell.length_b   1.000
_cell.length_c   1.000
_cell.angle_alpha   90.00
_cell.angle_beta   90.00
_cell.angle_gamma   90.00
#
_symmetry.space_group_name_H-M   'P 1'
#
loop_
_entity.id
_entity.type
_entity.pdbx_description
1 polymer ?
#
loop_
_entity_poly.entity_id
_entity_poly.type
_entity_poly.pdbx_seq_one_letter_code
_entity_poly.pdbx_strand_id
1 'polypeptide(L)'
;MVSSIEELRITAANLRKEGLNSQQIADELSLSQDTISWLLAGNQQSEERPTDVRIGWRTIGVKPNRIAAVGTIMADVVEEELGFDEIDTIVGISINGIPTIVSIS
;
A
#
# COMPACT_ATOMS: atom_id res chain seq x y z
N MET A 1 -1.56 11.23 -7.16
CA MET A 1 -0.43 12.17 -6.98
C MET A 1 0.49 11.55 -5.95
N VAL A 2 1.78 11.39 -6.24
CA VAL A 2 2.73 10.88 -5.25
C VAL A 2 3.04 12.06 -4.32
N SER A 3 2.56 12.02 -3.09
CA SER A 3 2.88 13.05 -2.09
C SER A 3 4.38 13.10 -1.93
N SER A 4 4.97 14.28 -2.15
CA SER A 4 6.42 14.41 -2.05
C SER A 4 6.88 14.08 -0.61
N ILE A 5 8.12 13.60 -0.45
CA ILE A 5 8.68 13.34 0.89
C ILE A 5 8.57 14.58 1.79
N GLU A 6 8.66 15.77 1.20
CA GLU A 6 8.50 17.04 1.93
C GLU A 6 7.07 17.25 2.43
N GLU A 7 6.05 16.91 1.64
CA GLU A 7 4.65 16.94 2.09
C GLU A 7 4.41 15.96 3.24
N LEU A 8 4.99 14.76 3.18
CA LEU A 8 4.90 13.79 4.28
C LEU A 8 5.57 14.32 5.55
N ARG A 9 6.69 15.04 5.43
CA ARG A 9 7.37 15.68 6.57
C ARG A 9 6.51 16.77 7.19
N ILE A 10 5.93 17.66 6.37
CA ILE A 10 5.04 18.71 6.84
C ILE A 10 3.83 18.11 7.57
N THR A 11 3.23 17.07 6.99
CA THR A 11 2.05 16.41 7.56
C THR A 11 2.37 15.75 8.89
N ALA A 12 3.44 14.95 8.96
CA ALA A 12 3.88 14.31 10.20
C ALA A 12 4.21 15.35 11.30
N ALA A 13 4.86 16.47 10.93
CA ALA A 13 5.18 17.54 11.86
C ALA A 13 3.93 18.27 12.39
N ASN A 14 2.89 18.43 11.57
CA ASN A 14 1.62 19.04 12.00
C ASN A 14 0.87 18.13 12.96
N LEU A 15 0.74 16.84 12.66
CA LEU A 15 0.11 15.86 13.55
C LEU A 15 0.85 15.77 14.91
N ARG A 16 2.17 15.89 14.89
CA ARG A 16 2.97 15.97 16.13
C ARG A 16 2.66 17.22 16.96
N LYS A 17 2.41 18.38 16.31
CA LYS A 17 2.00 19.62 16.99
C LYS A 17 0.59 19.54 17.55
N GLU A 18 -0.30 18.78 16.92
CA GLU A 18 -1.65 18.49 17.40
C GLU A 18 -1.65 17.55 18.63
N GLY A 19 -0.48 17.04 19.03
CA GLY A 19 -0.29 16.26 20.25
C GLY A 19 -0.29 14.75 20.03
N LEU A 20 -0.33 14.29 18.78
CA LEU A 20 -0.29 12.86 18.48
C LEU A 20 1.09 12.27 18.79
N ASN A 21 1.07 11.04 19.31
CA ASN A 21 2.28 10.24 19.48
C ASN A 21 2.69 9.55 18.17
N SER A 22 3.93 9.08 18.07
CA SER A 22 4.47 8.48 16.84
C SER A 22 3.66 7.28 16.32
N GLN A 23 2.98 6.55 17.20
CA GLN A 23 2.13 5.41 16.82
C GLN A 23 0.82 5.89 16.18
N GLN A 24 0.16 6.89 16.76
CA GLN A 24 -1.06 7.47 16.17
C GLN A 24 -0.79 8.11 14.80
N ILE A 25 0.36 8.76 14.65
CA ILE A 25 0.80 9.34 13.36
C ILE A 25 1.08 8.22 12.34
N ALA A 26 1.67 7.10 12.77
CA ALA A 26 1.93 5.94 11.93
C ALA A 26 0.63 5.32 11.40
N ASP A 27 -0.37 5.19 12.27
CA ASP A 27 -1.70 4.68 11.90
C ASP A 27 -2.40 5.63 10.92
N GLU A 28 -2.38 6.94 11.17
CA GLU A 28 -2.99 7.96 10.30
C GLU A 28 -2.37 8.02 8.91
N LEU A 29 -1.03 7.99 8.82
CA LEU A 29 -0.32 8.05 7.54
C LEU A 29 -0.16 6.68 6.88
N SER A 30 -0.61 5.59 7.53
CA SER A 30 -0.39 4.21 7.09
C SER A 30 1.10 3.91 6.82
N LEU A 31 1.99 4.41 7.69
CA LEU A 31 3.44 4.26 7.62
C LEU A 31 3.98 3.57 8.88
N SER A 32 5.19 3.00 8.84
CA SER A 32 5.80 2.44 10.05
C SER A 32 6.24 3.54 11.03
N GLN A 33 6.28 3.21 12.33
CA GLN A 33 6.80 4.14 13.35
C GLN A 33 8.25 4.57 13.08
N ASP A 34 9.06 3.69 12.47
CA ASP A 34 10.42 3.99 12.03
C ASP A 34 10.41 5.05 10.92
N THR A 35 9.46 4.95 9.97
CA THR A 35 9.27 5.95 8.91
C THR A 35 8.83 7.28 9.49
N ILE A 36 7.91 7.30 10.46
CA ILE A 36 7.50 8.54 11.15
C ILE A 36 8.69 9.17 11.88
N SER A 37 9.46 8.36 12.60
CA SER A 37 10.65 8.83 13.31
C SER A 37 11.68 9.43 12.35
N TRP A 38 11.86 8.81 11.18
CA TRP A 38 12.73 9.32 10.11
C TRP A 38 12.19 10.61 9.47
N LEU A 39 10.87 10.71 9.23
CA LEU A 39 10.24 11.93 8.70
C LEU A 39 10.40 13.11 9.67
N LEU A 40 10.21 12.87 10.97
CA LEU A 40 10.32 13.89 12.03
C LEU A 40 11.77 14.29 12.36
N ALA A 41 12.75 13.42 12.13
CA ALA A 41 14.17 13.72 12.33
C ALA A 41 14.74 14.75 11.33
N GLY A 42 14.03 15.03 10.23
CA GLY A 42 14.43 16.06 9.27
C GLY A 42 15.74 15.76 8.52
N ASN A 43 16.36 16.78 7.92
CA ASN A 43 17.64 16.65 7.18
C ASN A 43 18.87 16.51 8.11
N GLN A 44 18.68 16.26 9.40
CA GLN A 44 19.78 16.07 10.35
C GLN A 44 20.30 14.63 10.27
N GLN A 45 21.17 14.37 9.29
CA GLN A 45 22.22 13.32 9.30
C GLN A 45 21.83 11.90 9.78
N SER A 46 20.61 11.44 9.54
CA SER A 46 20.33 9.99 9.46
C SER A 46 20.31 9.59 7.98
N GLU A 47 21.49 9.25 7.46
CA GLU A 47 21.66 8.78 6.07
C GLU A 47 20.96 7.43 5.80
N GLU A 48 20.61 6.69 6.84
CA GLU A 48 19.85 5.44 6.70
C GLU A 48 18.35 5.71 6.72
N ARG A 49 17.77 5.80 5.52
CA ARG A 49 16.33 5.61 5.34
C ARG A 49 15.93 4.24 5.90
N PRO A 50 14.72 4.11 6.47
CA PRO A 50 14.17 2.80 6.81
C PRO A 50 14.30 1.85 5.61
N THR A 51 14.62 0.59 5.89
CA THR A 51 14.78 -0.41 4.83
C THR A 51 13.43 -0.68 4.16
N ASP A 52 13.41 -0.62 2.83
CA ASP A 52 12.21 -0.96 2.07
C ASP A 52 11.87 -2.44 2.26
N VAL A 53 10.62 -2.71 2.66
CA VAL A 53 10.06 -4.07 2.65
C VAL A 53 9.52 -4.36 1.26
N ARG A 54 10.06 -5.36 0.58
CA ARG A 54 9.58 -5.81 -0.73
C ARG A 54 8.79 -7.10 -0.59
N ILE A 55 7.53 -7.06 -1.01
CA ILE A 55 6.71 -8.27 -1.12
C ILE A 55 6.99 -8.95 -2.47
N GLY A 56 7.55 -10.16 -2.41
CA GLY A 56 7.85 -10.95 -3.61
C GLY A 56 6.62 -11.68 -4.15
N TRP A 57 5.91 -11.06 -5.11
CA TRP A 57 4.70 -11.64 -5.73
C TRP A 57 4.96 -12.81 -6.70
N ARG A 58 6.22 -13.06 -7.06
CA ARG A 58 6.59 -14.09 -8.04
C ARG A 58 6.07 -15.48 -7.68
N THR A 59 6.07 -15.83 -6.39
CA THR A 59 5.64 -17.17 -5.93
C THR A 59 4.14 -17.41 -6.09
N ILE A 60 3.32 -16.37 -6.10
CA ILE A 60 1.88 -16.44 -6.35
C ILE A 60 1.65 -16.69 -7.85
N GLY A 61 2.35 -15.96 -8.71
CA GLY A 61 2.23 -16.07 -10.17
C GLY A 61 2.72 -17.40 -10.80
N VAL A 62 3.42 -18.25 -10.04
CA VAL A 62 3.98 -19.52 -10.56
C VAL A 62 2.96 -20.67 -10.58
N LYS A 63 1.89 -20.60 -9.77
CA LYS A 63 0.91 -21.69 -9.64
C LYS A 63 -0.51 -21.19 -9.98
N PRO A 64 -1.18 -21.77 -10.99
CA PRO A 64 -2.54 -21.35 -11.39
C PRO A 64 -3.53 -21.35 -10.22
N ASN A 65 -3.50 -22.36 -9.35
CA ASN A 65 -4.40 -22.43 -8.20
C ASN A 65 -4.23 -21.27 -7.21
N ARG A 66 -3.02 -20.70 -7.09
CA ARG A 66 -2.78 -19.54 -6.20
C ARG A 66 -3.34 -18.27 -6.80
N ILE A 67 -3.16 -18.10 -8.11
CA ILE A 67 -3.74 -16.99 -8.86
C ILE A 67 -5.27 -17.06 -8.77
N ALA A 68 -5.87 -18.23 -9.02
CA ALA A 68 -7.30 -18.44 -8.91
C ALA A 68 -7.83 -18.13 -7.50
N ALA A 69 -7.18 -18.64 -6.45
CA ALA A 69 -7.58 -18.36 -5.07
C ALA A 69 -7.52 -16.86 -4.72
N VAL A 70 -6.46 -16.17 -5.16
CA VAL A 70 -6.35 -14.71 -4.98
C VAL A 70 -7.43 -13.98 -5.78
N GLY A 71 -7.72 -14.42 -7.00
CA GLY A 71 -8.79 -13.87 -7.82
C GLY A 71 -10.17 -14.03 -7.18
N THR A 72 -10.47 -15.19 -6.63
CA THR A 72 -11.73 -15.43 -5.89
C THR A 72 -11.84 -14.53 -4.66
N ILE A 73 -10.77 -14.38 -3.88
CA ILE A 73 -10.77 -13.46 -2.72
C ILE A 73 -11.00 -12.02 -3.18
N MET A 74 -10.36 -11.60 -4.29
CA MET A 74 -10.55 -10.26 -4.82
C MET A 74 -11.99 -10.04 -5.34
N ALA A 75 -12.57 -11.04 -6.01
CA ALA A 75 -13.95 -10.98 -6.49
C ALA A 75 -14.96 -10.88 -5.33
N ASP A 76 -14.74 -11.63 -4.24
CA ASP A 76 -15.57 -11.60 -3.02
C ASP A 76 -15.58 -10.21 -2.36
N VAL A 77 -14.40 -9.60 -2.16
CA VAL A 77 -14.29 -8.23 -1.61
C VAL A 77 -14.99 -7.21 -2.52
N VAL A 78 -14.86 -7.39 -3.83
CA VAL A 78 -15.46 -6.50 -4.82
C VAL A 78 -16.99 -6.63 -4.84
N GLU A 79 -17.52 -7.84 -4.67
CA GLU A 79 -18.95 -8.08 -4.49
C GLU A 79 -19.48 -7.41 -3.22
N GLU A 80 -18.74 -7.50 -2.11
CA GLU A 80 -19.10 -6.91 -0.82
C GLU A 80 -19.14 -5.37 -0.87
N GLU A 81 -18.12 -4.75 -1.45
CA GLU A 81 -17.94 -3.28 -1.38
C GLU A 81 -18.71 -2.50 -2.44
N LEU A 82 -18.92 -3.08 -3.62
CA LEU A 82 -19.48 -2.40 -4.79
C LEU A 82 -20.65 -3.15 -5.43
N GLY A 83 -20.64 -4.49 -5.36
CA GLY A 83 -21.52 -5.33 -6.17
C GLY A 83 -21.05 -5.43 -7.62
N PHE A 84 -21.14 -6.63 -8.21
CA PHE A 84 -20.59 -6.89 -9.55
C PHE A 84 -21.25 -6.06 -10.67
N ASP A 85 -22.52 -5.68 -10.50
CA ASP A 85 -23.27 -4.93 -11.51
C ASP A 85 -22.78 -3.47 -11.66
N GLU A 86 -22.03 -2.94 -10.70
CA GLU A 86 -21.45 -1.58 -10.74
C GLU A 86 -20.07 -1.54 -11.40
N ILE A 87 -19.56 -2.67 -11.91
CA ILE A 87 -18.19 -2.79 -12.40
C ILE A 87 -18.17 -2.87 -13.92
N ASP A 88 -17.82 -1.75 -14.54
CA ASP A 88 -17.77 -1.66 -16.00
C ASP A 88 -16.50 -2.28 -16.61
N THR A 89 -15.38 -2.32 -15.87
CA THR A 89 -14.08 -2.73 -16.41
C THR A 89 -13.10 -3.18 -15.33
N ILE A 90 -12.40 -4.29 -15.59
CA ILE A 90 -11.25 -4.73 -14.81
C ILE A 90 -9.98 -4.40 -15.61
N VAL A 91 -9.09 -3.60 -15.04
CA VAL A 91 -7.79 -3.24 -15.63
C VAL A 91 -6.69 -3.97 -14.89
N GLY A 92 -5.71 -4.50 -15.61
CA GLY A 92 -4.47 -4.90 -14.96
C GLY A 92 -3.23 -4.63 -15.79
N ILE A 93 -2.15 -4.43 -15.04
CA ILE A 93 -0.92 -3.84 -15.52
C ILE A 93 0.06 -4.96 -15.92
N SER A 94 0.68 -4.80 -17.09
CA SER A 94 1.48 -5.87 -17.70
C SER A 94 2.78 -6.18 -16.95
N ILE A 95 2.88 -7.48 -16.63
CA ILE A 95 3.93 -8.52 -16.78
C ILE A 95 3.51 -9.64 -15.80
N ASN A 96 2.97 -9.27 -14.63
CA ASN A 96 2.42 -10.18 -13.61
C ASN A 96 0.89 -10.04 -13.40
N GLY A 97 0.24 -9.00 -13.93
CA GLY A 97 -1.20 -8.75 -13.68
C GLY A 97 -2.16 -9.55 -14.55
N ILE A 98 -1.73 -9.98 -15.75
CA ILE A 98 -2.61 -10.64 -16.73
C ILE A 98 -3.26 -11.93 -16.18
N PRO A 99 -2.54 -12.86 -15.54
CA PRO A 99 -3.15 -14.08 -15.02
C PRO A 99 -4.18 -13.80 -13.91
N THR A 100 -3.95 -12.76 -13.09
CA THR A 100 -4.81 -12.39 -11.97
C THR A 100 -6.13 -11.77 -12.42
N ILE A 101 -6.11 -10.93 -13.46
CA ILE A 101 -7.34 -10.36 -14.04
C ILE A 101 -8.26 -11.49 -14.54
N VAL A 102 -7.69 -12.45 -15.29
CA VAL A 102 -8.45 -13.56 -15.87
C VAL A 102 -9.12 -14.43 -14.81
N SER A 103 -8.61 -14.45 -13.57
CA SER A 103 -9.25 -15.16 -12.46
C SER A 103 -10.35 -14.36 -11.72
N ILE A 104 -10.45 -13.05 -11.95
CA ILE A 104 -11.44 -12.17 -11.33
C ILE A 104 -12.61 -11.89 -12.29
N SER A 105 -12.32 -11.81 -13.60
CA SER A 105 -13.32 -11.64 -14.67
C SER A 105 -14.14 -12.90 -14.91
#